data_AF-A0AAX0XM47-F1
#
_entry.id   AF-A0AAX0XM47-F1
#
_cell.length_a   1.000
_cell.length_b   1.000
_cell.length_c   1.000
_cell.angle_alpha   90.00
_cell.angle_beta   90.00
_cell.angle_gamma   90.00
#
_symmetry.space_group_name_H-M   'P 1'
#
loop_
_entity.id
_entity.type
_entity.pdbx_description
1 polymer ?
#
loop_
_entity_poly.entity_id
_entity_poly.type
_entity_poly.pdbx_seq_one_letter_code
_entity_poly.pdbx_strand_id
1 'polypeptide(L)'
;MTRHQTAILLSLGEHSSQLQLTRADGTRFTRDLGFGLEAMTPGPFRRDPPSALELEQAIMVVEDVLMPLAAEVPPHEVVTLQAPLPLAEVLGSRELSRESLEQLFGQFAAMVEGDPLAAANLPKTRRFAAALLILREWMHHLSAERVVLAD
;
A
#
# COMPACT_ATOMS: atom_id res chain seq x y z
N MET A 1 4.44 22.39 21.17
CA MET A 1 4.58 22.61 19.71
C MET A 1 3.34 22.04 19.05
N THR A 2 2.44 22.89 18.57
CA THR A 2 1.22 22.48 17.86
C THR A 2 1.63 21.85 16.54
N ARG A 3 1.61 20.51 16.45
CA ARG A 3 1.73 19.82 15.16
C ARG A 3 0.52 20.25 14.33
N HIS A 4 0.75 20.98 13.24
CA HIS A 4 -0.24 21.16 12.19
C HIS A 4 -0.47 19.78 11.57
N GLN A 5 -1.42 19.02 12.10
CA GLN A 5 -1.70 17.66 11.63
C GLN A 5 -2.27 17.75 10.21
N THR A 6 -1.52 17.20 9.26
CA THR A 6 -2.02 16.90 7.92
C THR A 6 -2.63 15.51 7.97
N ALA A 7 -3.90 15.38 7.62
CA ALA A 7 -4.56 14.09 7.49
C ALA A 7 -4.36 13.56 6.07
N ILE A 8 -3.97 12.29 5.98
CA ILE A 8 -3.75 11.59 4.71
C ILE A 8 -4.77 10.48 4.58
N LEU A 9 -5.52 10.48 3.50
CA LEU A 9 -6.38 9.39 3.07
C LEU A 9 -5.84 8.83 1.76
N LEU A 10 -5.52 7.54 1.75
CA LEU A 10 -5.22 6.75 0.56
C LEU A 10 -6.43 5.88 0.26
N SER A 11 -7.08 6.12 -0.88
CA SER A 11 -8.20 5.31 -1.37
C SER A 11 -7.70 4.44 -2.51
N LEU A 12 -7.55 3.14 -2.28
CA LEU A 12 -7.20 2.17 -3.32
C LEU A 12 -8.42 1.92 -4.20
N GLY A 13 -8.26 2.00 -5.51
CA GLY A 13 -9.28 1.59 -6.46
C GLY A 13 -8.81 0.44 -7.34
N GLU A 14 -9.70 -0.04 -8.19
CA GLU A 14 -9.42 -1.15 -9.09
C GLU A 14 -8.38 -0.78 -10.14
N HIS A 15 -8.59 0.36 -10.81
CA HIS A 15 -7.71 0.79 -11.90
C HIS A 15 -6.86 2.02 -11.59
N SER A 16 -7.21 2.75 -10.55
CA SER A 16 -6.46 3.90 -10.08
C SER A 16 -6.75 4.09 -8.61
N SER A 17 -5.78 4.60 -7.89
CA SER A 17 -5.90 4.94 -6.48
C SER A 17 -5.89 6.45 -6.37
N GLN A 18 -6.28 6.96 -5.21
CA GLN A 18 -6.34 8.39 -4.97
C GLN A 18 -5.71 8.73 -3.63
N LEU A 19 -4.86 9.74 -3.63
CA LEU A 19 -4.39 10.42 -2.44
C LEU A 19 -5.27 11.63 -2.17
N GLN A 20 -5.64 11.80 -0.92
CA GLN A 20 -6.21 13.03 -0.40
C GLN A 20 -5.43 13.53 0.81
N LEU A 21 -4.94 14.76 0.72
CA LEU A 21 -4.26 15.48 1.80
C LEU A 21 -5.21 16.55 2.33
N THR A 22 -5.44 16.56 3.64
CA THR A 22 -6.17 17.64 4.31
C THR A 22 -5.22 18.34 5.27
N ARG A 23 -4.90 19.60 4.98
CA ARG A 23 -4.02 20.44 5.81
C ARG A 23 -4.74 20.94 7.05
N ALA A 24 -3.98 21.42 8.03
CA ALA A 24 -4.52 21.92 9.29
C ALA A 24 -5.46 23.13 9.15
N ASP A 25 -5.37 23.88 8.04
CA ASP A 25 -6.27 24.98 7.69
C ASP A 25 -7.57 24.51 7.00
N GLY A 26 -7.74 23.19 6.83
CA GLY A 26 -8.87 22.58 6.14
C GLY A 26 -8.70 22.50 4.62
N THR A 27 -7.62 23.04 4.05
CA THR A 27 -7.35 22.97 2.61
C THR A 27 -7.15 21.51 2.21
N ARG A 28 -7.90 21.07 1.21
CA ARG A 28 -7.86 19.71 0.69
C ARG A 28 -7.24 19.67 -0.70
N PHE A 29 -6.27 18.78 -0.88
CA PHE A 29 -5.68 18.47 -2.17
C PHE A 29 -5.91 17.00 -2.48
N THR A 30 -6.21 16.71 -3.74
CA THR A 30 -6.42 15.35 -4.23
C THR A 30 -5.49 15.10 -5.39
N ARG A 31 -4.90 13.90 -5.45
CA ARG A 31 -4.06 13.44 -6.55
C ARG A 31 -4.43 12.02 -6.94
N ASP A 32 -4.65 11.82 -8.22
CA ASP A 32 -4.82 10.48 -8.78
C ASP A 32 -3.47 9.79 -8.90
N LEU A 33 -3.43 8.52 -8.53
CA LEU A 33 -2.28 7.65 -8.58
C LEU A 33 -2.53 6.64 -9.69
N GLY A 34 -1.60 6.56 -10.65
CA GLY A 34 -1.71 5.75 -11.87
C GLY A 34 -1.67 4.23 -11.66
N PHE A 35 -1.86 3.76 -10.43
CA PHE A 35 -1.90 2.35 -10.07
C PHE A 35 -3.20 2.02 -9.31
N GLY A 36 -3.68 0.79 -9.47
CA GLY A 36 -4.80 0.23 -8.71
C GLY A 36 -4.57 -1.25 -8.43
N LEU A 37 -5.51 -1.89 -7.75
CA LEU A 37 -5.41 -3.32 -7.40
C LEU A 37 -5.38 -4.25 -8.64
N GLU A 38 -5.95 -3.81 -9.75
CA GLU A 38 -5.98 -4.51 -11.04
C GLU A 38 -5.17 -3.79 -12.12
N ALA A 39 -5.08 -2.46 -12.08
CA ALA A 39 -4.31 -1.68 -13.07
C ALA A 39 -2.80 -1.62 -12.80
N MET A 40 -2.24 -2.70 -12.27
CA MET A 40 -0.83 -3.01 -12.48
C MET A 40 -0.62 -3.39 -13.97
N THR A 41 -1.24 -2.68 -14.94
CA THR A 41 -1.42 -3.05 -16.35
C THR A 41 -0.50 -2.21 -17.25
N PRO A 42 0.34 -2.78 -18.14
CA PRO A 42 0.22 -4.09 -18.81
C PRO A 42 0.87 -5.28 -18.05
N GLY A 43 0.43 -5.57 -16.83
CA GLY A 43 1.02 -6.55 -15.94
C GLY A 43 2.20 -5.85 -15.26
N PRO A 44 2.34 -6.07 -13.96
CA PRO A 44 2.99 -7.33 -13.63
C PRO A 44 2.12 -8.50 -13.22
N PHE A 45 1.04 -8.33 -12.44
CA PHE A 45 0.37 -9.49 -11.85
C PHE A 45 -0.56 -10.23 -12.82
N ARG A 46 -0.16 -11.44 -13.22
CA ARG A 46 -0.90 -12.28 -14.19
C ARG A 46 -1.47 -13.57 -13.60
N ARG A 47 -1.09 -13.91 -12.36
CA ARG A 47 -1.39 -15.18 -11.69
C ARG A 47 -1.62 -14.97 -10.19
N ASP A 48 -2.22 -15.98 -9.56
CA ASP A 48 -2.49 -16.04 -8.12
C ASP A 48 -1.79 -17.28 -7.52
N PRO A 49 -0.77 -17.11 -6.65
CA PRO A 49 -0.07 -15.86 -6.33
C PRO A 49 0.82 -15.36 -7.48
N PRO A 50 1.15 -14.06 -7.52
CA PRO A 50 2.20 -13.53 -8.39
C PRO A 50 3.51 -14.29 -8.23
N SER A 51 4.31 -14.35 -9.29
CA SER A 51 5.72 -14.81 -9.15
C SER A 51 6.62 -13.73 -8.58
N ALA A 52 7.80 -14.13 -8.09
CA ALA A 52 8.85 -13.20 -7.68
C ALA A 52 9.16 -12.13 -8.76
N LEU A 53 9.31 -12.52 -10.02
CA LEU A 53 9.56 -11.55 -11.11
C LEU A 53 8.42 -10.53 -11.27
N GLU A 54 7.17 -10.97 -11.12
CA GLU A 54 6.03 -10.07 -11.21
C GLU A 54 5.96 -9.16 -9.97
N LEU A 55 6.35 -9.65 -8.79
CA LEU A 55 6.45 -8.82 -7.58
C LEU A 55 7.48 -7.69 -7.76
N GLU A 56 8.68 -8.00 -8.24
CA GLU A 56 9.73 -7.02 -8.53
C GLU A 56 9.28 -5.95 -9.54
N GLN A 57 8.64 -6.38 -10.63
CA GLN A 57 8.09 -5.46 -11.62
C GLN A 57 6.98 -4.57 -11.02
N ALA A 58 6.22 -5.07 -10.04
CA ALA A 58 5.16 -4.30 -9.39
C ALA A 58 5.72 -3.24 -8.46
N ILE A 59 6.80 -3.56 -7.75
CA ILE A 59 7.56 -2.59 -6.95
C ILE A 59 7.94 -1.42 -7.84
N MET A 60 8.59 -1.67 -8.98
CA MET A 60 9.01 -0.60 -9.90
C MET A 60 7.85 0.31 -10.34
N VAL A 61 6.71 -0.26 -10.71
CA VAL A 61 5.52 0.50 -11.13
C VAL A 61 4.99 1.40 -10.01
N VAL A 62 4.95 0.89 -8.78
CA VAL A 62 4.48 1.66 -7.63
C VAL A 62 5.49 2.73 -7.24
N GLU A 63 6.78 2.41 -7.22
CA GLU A 63 7.86 3.35 -6.91
C GLU A 63 7.91 4.52 -7.90
N ASP A 64 7.73 4.28 -9.21
CA ASP A 64 7.69 5.32 -10.24
C ASP A 64 6.60 6.37 -9.96
N VAL A 65 5.49 5.98 -9.33
CA VAL A 65 4.40 6.89 -8.94
C VAL A 65 4.65 7.53 -7.57
N LEU A 66 5.22 6.79 -6.62
CA LEU A 66 5.39 7.26 -5.24
C LEU A 66 6.64 8.13 -5.02
N MET A 67 7.73 7.90 -5.74
CA MET A 67 8.97 8.66 -5.57
C MET A 67 8.78 10.17 -5.86
N PRO A 68 8.12 10.60 -6.96
CA PRO A 68 7.83 12.02 -7.16
C PRO A 68 6.92 12.59 -6.07
N LEU A 69 6.00 11.76 -5.57
CA LEU A 69 5.04 12.14 -4.54
C LEU A 69 5.70 12.39 -3.18
N ALA A 70 6.77 11.66 -2.84
CA ALA A 70 7.51 11.82 -1.60
C ALA A 70 8.11 13.22 -1.41
N ALA A 71 8.37 13.95 -2.50
CA ALA A 71 8.81 15.35 -2.44
C ALA A 71 7.67 16.35 -2.14
N GLU A 72 6.42 15.96 -2.39
CA GLU A 72 5.23 16.82 -2.25
C GLU A 72 4.45 16.54 -0.97
N VAL A 73 4.45 15.28 -0.52
CA VAL A 73 3.74 14.84 0.68
C VAL A 73 4.65 15.04 1.89
N PRO A 74 4.25 15.87 2.88
CA PRO A 74 5.03 16.01 4.10
C PRO A 74 5.08 14.68 4.87
N PRO A 75 6.15 14.45 5.66
CA PRO A 75 6.19 13.34 6.60
C PRO A 75 4.95 13.34 7.49
N HIS A 76 4.36 12.17 7.66
CA HIS A 76 3.11 11.98 8.37
C HIS A 76 3.19 10.73 9.23
N GLU A 77 2.57 10.79 10.40
CA GLU A 77 2.60 9.66 11.34
C GLU A 77 1.62 8.56 10.92
N VAL A 78 0.47 8.96 10.35
CA VAL A 78 -0.66 8.09 10.05
C VAL A 78 -1.17 8.34 8.64
N VAL A 79 -1.40 7.26 7.91
CA VAL A 79 -2.25 7.25 6.71
C VAL A 79 -3.52 6.46 7.00
N THR A 80 -4.68 7.01 6.66
CA THR A 80 -5.93 6.24 6.62
C THR A 80 -6.04 5.57 5.26
N LEU A 81 -6.32 4.28 5.24
CA LEU A 81 -6.52 3.50 4.03
C LEU A 81 -7.99 3.18 3.86
N GLN A 82 -8.53 3.45 2.67
CA GLN A 82 -9.76 2.83 2.19
C GLN A 82 -9.41 1.90 1.03
N ALA A 83 -9.96 0.69 1.04
CA ALA A 83 -9.71 -0.29 0.00
C ALA A 83 -10.98 -1.12 -0.27
N PRO A 84 -11.22 -1.56 -1.52
CA PRO A 84 -12.31 -2.48 -1.88
C PRO A 84 -11.97 -3.94 -1.50
N LEU A 85 -11.32 -4.12 -0.35
CA LEU A 85 -10.87 -5.39 0.21
C LEU A 85 -11.06 -5.34 1.73
N PRO A 86 -11.53 -6.42 2.38
CA PRO A 86 -11.68 -6.47 3.83
C PRO A 86 -10.32 -6.70 4.51
N LEU A 87 -9.36 -5.79 4.31
CA LEU A 87 -7.97 -5.94 4.76
C LEU A 87 -7.88 -6.11 6.28
N ALA A 88 -8.76 -5.45 7.04
CA ALA A 88 -8.77 -5.56 8.50
C ALA A 88 -9.11 -6.98 8.97
N GLU A 89 -10.04 -7.65 8.30
CA GLU A 89 -10.42 -9.04 8.61
C GLU A 89 -9.29 -10.00 8.22
N VAL A 90 -8.73 -9.80 7.02
CA VAL A 90 -7.64 -10.62 6.48
C VAL A 90 -6.38 -10.54 7.35
N LEU A 91 -6.02 -9.33 7.79
CA LEU A 91 -4.80 -9.07 8.56
C LEU A 91 -5.03 -9.18 10.07
N GLY A 92 -6.29 -9.35 10.52
CA GLY A 92 -6.65 -9.45 11.92
C GLY A 92 -6.44 -8.18 12.74
N SER A 93 -6.22 -7.03 12.09
CA SER A 93 -5.99 -5.74 12.75
C SER A 93 -6.49 -4.60 11.88
N ARG A 94 -7.04 -3.55 12.52
CA ARG A 94 -7.40 -2.29 11.84
C ARG A 94 -6.25 -1.28 11.79
N GLU A 95 -5.14 -1.56 12.47
CA GLU A 95 -3.97 -0.70 12.52
C GLU A 95 -2.71 -1.53 12.35
N LEU A 96 -1.81 -1.09 11.47
CA LEU A 96 -0.55 -1.78 11.20
C LEU A 96 0.59 -0.77 11.25
N SER A 97 1.65 -1.13 11.96
CA SER A 97 2.91 -0.39 11.91
C SER A 97 3.66 -0.69 10.61
N ARG A 98 4.62 0.17 10.28
CA ARG A 98 5.54 -0.05 9.15
C ARG A 98 6.25 -1.40 9.28
N GLU A 99 6.75 -1.72 10.47
CA GLU A 99 7.45 -2.97 10.76
C GLU A 99 6.55 -4.20 10.51
N SER A 100 5.31 -4.18 10.99
CA SER A 100 4.37 -5.29 10.77
C SER A 100 4.09 -5.49 9.29
N LEU A 101 3.95 -4.41 8.51
CA LEU A 101 3.75 -4.51 7.06
C LEU A 101 5.00 -4.99 6.32
N GLU A 102 6.20 -4.57 6.73
CA GLU A 102 7.46 -5.10 6.21
C GLU A 102 7.59 -6.60 6.48
N GLN A 103 7.22 -7.07 7.67
CA GLN A 103 7.22 -8.50 8.02
C GLN A 103 6.23 -9.31 7.19
N LEU A 104 5.00 -8.80 7.02
CA LEU A 104 3.96 -9.44 6.20
C LEU A 104 4.39 -9.52 4.73
N PHE A 105 4.99 -8.44 4.20
CA PHE A 105 5.54 -8.42 2.86
C PHE A 105 6.71 -9.41 2.71
N GLY A 106 7.63 -9.48 3.68
CA GLY A 106 8.72 -10.45 3.67
C GLY A 106 8.26 -11.91 3.66
N GLN A 107 7.21 -12.23 4.44
CA GLN A 107 6.56 -13.54 4.41
C GLN A 107 5.98 -13.87 3.02
N PHE A 108 5.31 -12.89 2.40
CA PHE A 108 4.75 -13.04 1.06
C PHE A 108 5.85 -13.22 0.00
N ALA A 109 6.93 -12.44 0.09
CA ALA A 109 8.10 -12.52 -0.80
C ALA A 109 8.77 -13.90 -0.73
N ALA A 110 9.08 -14.39 0.48
CA ALA A 110 9.65 -15.73 0.66
C ALA A 110 8.76 -16.84 0.07
N MET A 111 7.43 -16.68 0.16
CA MET A 111 6.48 -17.62 -0.43
C MET A 111 6.52 -17.65 -1.96
N VAL A 112 6.59 -16.48 -2.61
CA VAL A 112 6.68 -16.43 -4.08
C VAL A 112 8.07 -16.81 -4.61
N GLU A 113 9.09 -16.81 -3.74
CA GLU A 113 10.46 -17.27 -4.03
C GLU A 113 10.66 -18.78 -3.84
N GLY A 114 9.72 -19.48 -3.18
CA GLY A 114 9.73 -20.94 -3.10
C GLY A 114 9.55 -21.55 -1.71
N ASP A 115 9.30 -20.75 -0.66
CA ASP A 115 8.92 -21.25 0.66
C ASP A 115 7.39 -21.17 0.88
N PRO A 116 6.61 -22.18 0.47
CA PRO A 116 5.15 -22.12 0.52
C PRO A 116 4.56 -21.97 1.93
N LEU A 117 5.34 -22.24 2.98
CA LEU A 117 4.90 -22.15 4.38
C LEU A 117 5.07 -20.74 4.95
N ALA A 118 5.94 -19.90 4.38
CA ALA A 118 6.24 -18.56 4.88
C ALA A 118 4.99 -17.65 4.97
N ALA A 119 4.04 -17.81 4.06
CA ALA A 119 2.78 -17.05 4.00
C ALA A 119 1.53 -17.94 4.10
N ALA A 120 1.59 -19.01 4.90
CA ALA A 120 0.50 -20.00 5.00
C ALA A 120 -0.87 -19.38 5.36
N ASN A 121 -0.87 -18.30 6.13
CA ASN A 121 -2.07 -17.62 6.62
C ASN A 121 -2.48 -16.39 5.79
N LEU A 122 -1.75 -16.06 4.72
CA LEU A 122 -2.05 -14.88 3.89
C LEU A 122 -2.82 -15.29 2.62
N PRO A 123 -3.76 -14.45 2.15
CA PRO A 123 -4.36 -14.66 0.84
C PRO A 123 -3.30 -14.62 -0.26
N LYS A 124 -3.42 -15.54 -1.20
CA LYS A 124 -2.48 -15.69 -2.32
C LYS A 124 -3.01 -15.04 -3.60
N THR A 125 -3.92 -14.08 -3.48
CA THR A 125 -4.50 -13.39 -4.64
C THR A 125 -3.63 -12.20 -5.03
N ARG A 126 -3.57 -11.89 -6.32
CA ARG A 126 -2.90 -10.71 -6.85
C ARG A 126 -3.42 -9.40 -6.26
N ARG A 127 -4.71 -9.33 -5.93
CA ARG A 127 -5.34 -8.15 -5.33
C ARG A 127 -4.80 -7.89 -3.93
N PHE A 128 -4.66 -8.96 -3.13
CA PHE A 128 -4.04 -8.86 -1.82
C PHE A 128 -2.55 -8.49 -1.95
N ALA A 129 -1.83 -9.14 -2.87
CA ALA A 129 -0.43 -8.80 -3.15
C ALA A 129 -0.26 -7.32 -3.53
N ALA A 130 -1.14 -6.77 -4.39
CA ALA A 130 -1.12 -5.37 -4.80
C ALA A 130 -1.39 -4.42 -3.63
N ALA A 131 -2.38 -4.72 -2.78
CA ALA A 131 -2.64 -3.92 -1.59
C ALA A 131 -1.44 -3.93 -0.62
N LEU A 132 -0.88 -5.11 -0.35
CA LEU A 132 0.27 -5.26 0.55
C LEU A 132 1.51 -4.52 0.01
N LEU A 133 1.79 -4.65 -1.29
CA LEU A 133 2.85 -3.94 -2.00
C LEU A 133 2.67 -2.42 -1.92
N ILE A 134 1.50 -1.91 -2.34
CA ILE A 134 1.22 -0.46 -2.35
C ILE A 134 1.40 0.14 -0.96
N LEU A 135 0.92 -0.55 0.08
CA LEU A 135 1.11 -0.12 1.46
C LEU A 135 2.57 -0.13 1.90
N ARG A 136 3.31 -1.20 1.58
CA ARG A 136 4.74 -1.31 1.89
C ARG A 136 5.52 -0.16 1.26
N GLU A 137 5.34 0.08 -0.04
CA GLU A 137 6.01 1.17 -0.75
C GLU A 137 5.58 2.55 -0.23
N TRP A 138 4.29 2.74 0.07
CA TRP A 138 3.80 3.99 0.66
C TRP A 138 4.51 4.31 1.97
N MET A 139 4.51 3.36 2.90
CA MET A 139 5.09 3.57 4.22
C MET A 139 6.61 3.73 4.16
N HIS A 140 7.26 3.03 3.23
CA HIS A 140 8.70 3.12 3.04
C HIS A 140 9.11 4.47 2.46
N HIS A 141 8.50 4.90 1.35
CA HIS A 141 8.93 6.11 0.62
C HIS A 141 8.36 7.41 1.17
N LEU A 142 7.15 7.40 1.75
CA LEU A 142 6.51 8.60 2.30
C LEU A 142 6.60 8.69 3.83
N SER A 143 7.40 7.80 4.45
CA SER A 143 7.73 7.81 5.88
C SER A 143 6.52 7.76 6.82
N ALA A 144 5.47 7.00 6.44
CA ALA A 144 4.33 6.75 7.33
C ALA A 144 4.73 5.73 8.41
N GLU A 145 4.43 6.03 9.67
CA GLU A 145 4.74 5.12 10.78
C GLU A 145 3.67 4.03 10.94
N ARG A 146 2.40 4.38 10.69
CA ARG A 146 1.26 3.47 10.76
C ARG A 146 0.22 3.71 9.69
N VAL A 147 -0.52 2.66 9.34
CA VAL A 147 -1.74 2.73 8.54
C VAL A 147 -2.94 2.33 9.37
N VAL A 148 -4.04 3.07 9.23
CA VAL A 148 -5.33 2.75 9.83
C VAL A 148 -6.31 2.37 8.72
N LEU A 149 -6.90 1.18 8.81
CA LEU A 149 -7.84 0.64 7.83
C LEU A 149 -9.26 1.12 8.13
N ALA A 150 -9.78 1.98 7.26
CA ALA A 150 -11.16 2.43 7.27
C ALA A 150 -12.07 1.40 6.56
N ASP A 151 -13.30 1.27 7.08
CA ASP A 151 -14.39 0.54 6.41
C ASP A 151 -14.95 1.32 5.21
#